data_AF-A0A813H6E8-F1
#
_entry.id   AF-A0A813H6E8-F1
#
_cell.length_a   1.000
_cell.length_b   1.000
_cell.length_c   1.000
_cell.angle_alpha   90.00
_cell.angle_beta   90.00
_cell.angle_gamma   90.00
#
_symmetry.space_group_name_H-M   'P 1'
#
loop_
_entity.id
_entity.type
_entity.pdbx_description
1 polymer ?
#
loop_
_entity_poly.entity_id
_entity_poly.type
_entity_poly.pdbx_seq_one_letter_code
_entity_poly.pdbx_strand_id
1 'polypeptide(L)'
;ATSASLSLSWALAPASVFRVLASTTASFGARASGLRGLWQKAPQKRKGSFLVIGDWGWDDQVHGNDILSTKCQKLIGDAMLDKSRELGDVKFIVNVGDSFYPRGVFGKDDPQWEEKWRKIYDPELRSVPWYSVYGNHDYLQDPCACSNGPEGCAQVNKDINNLDYFYMPDVNWFIEHPELDLEVVGMDLNEYEFGWNRQAPPEIQCPLDCAYTKCQTTCEWNMKYRARDAFNLFHNRSAKSAAKNMVVFSHYPTDYFWNHSHFLDGLSDRSRHHIAYFSGHRHSTDDTSTISTAPNTNWVVGGGGGWNCDSTKQGF
;
A
#
# COMPACT_ATOMS: atom_id res chain seq x y z
N ALA A 1 8.74 -33.54 -29.62
CA ALA A 1 9.67 -32.68 -28.86
C ALA A 1 9.07 -31.29 -28.84
N THR A 2 8.32 -31.00 -27.79
CA THR A 2 7.42 -29.84 -27.66
C THR A 2 7.45 -29.42 -26.19
N SER A 3 8.09 -28.29 -25.89
CA SER A 3 8.02 -27.65 -24.57
C SER A 3 6.97 -26.54 -24.64
N ALA A 4 5.77 -26.84 -24.14
CA ALA A 4 4.75 -25.83 -23.90
C ALA A 4 4.98 -25.23 -22.49
N SER A 5 5.36 -23.96 -22.43
CA SER A 5 5.38 -23.17 -21.20
C SER A 5 3.95 -22.77 -20.84
N LEU A 6 3.45 -23.25 -19.70
CA LEU A 6 2.20 -22.75 -19.12
C LEU A 6 2.45 -21.39 -18.46
N SER A 7 1.93 -20.33 -19.07
CA SER A 7 1.70 -19.04 -18.43
C SER A 7 0.41 -19.12 -17.62
N LEU A 8 0.47 -18.86 -16.31
CA LEU A 8 -0.73 -18.58 -15.52
C LEU A 8 -1.14 -17.13 -15.77
N SER A 9 -2.22 -16.93 -16.54
CA SER A 9 -2.93 -15.67 -16.67
C SER A 9 -3.97 -15.55 -15.55
N TRP A 10 -3.93 -14.50 -14.75
CA TRP A 10 -5.04 -14.12 -13.88
C TRP A 10 -5.99 -13.22 -14.67
N ALA A 11 -7.23 -13.69 -14.82
CA ALA A 11 -8.31 -12.92 -15.42
C ALA A 11 -8.96 -12.03 -14.35
N LEU A 12 -9.05 -10.74 -14.65
CA LEU A 12 -10.01 -9.82 -14.03
C LEU A 12 -11.42 -10.37 -14.27
N ALA A 13 -12.22 -10.50 -13.20
CA ALA A 13 -13.66 -10.63 -13.33
C ALA A 13 -14.30 -9.28 -12.96
N PRO A 14 -14.86 -8.52 -13.93
CA PRO A 14 -15.73 -7.40 -13.61
C PRO A 14 -17.06 -7.94 -13.06
N ALA A 15 -17.66 -7.19 -12.13
CA ALA A 15 -18.95 -7.49 -11.56
C ALA A 15 -20.01 -7.73 -12.64
N SER A 16 -20.61 -8.93 -12.66
CA SER A 16 -21.85 -9.23 -13.35
C SER A 16 -22.53 -10.44 -12.71
N VAL A 17 -23.77 -10.18 -12.29
CA VAL A 17 -24.76 -11.08 -11.71
C VAL A 17 -24.87 -12.42 -12.43
N PHE A 18 -24.84 -13.56 -11.72
CA PHE A 18 -25.64 -14.75 -12.07
C PHE A 18 -26.07 -15.58 -10.84
N ARG A 19 -27.36 -15.97 -10.86
CA ARG A 19 -28.09 -16.75 -9.87
C ARG A 19 -27.74 -18.25 -9.92
N VAL A 20 -27.81 -18.86 -8.72
CA VAL A 20 -28.26 -20.22 -8.31
C VAL A 20 -28.57 -21.24 -9.42
N LEU A 21 -28.09 -22.47 -9.25
CA LEU A 21 -28.90 -23.71 -9.40
C LEU A 21 -28.24 -24.89 -8.66
N ALA A 22 -29.05 -25.56 -7.83
CA ALA A 22 -28.73 -26.82 -7.16
C ALA A 22 -29.18 -28.04 -8.00
N SER A 23 -28.57 -29.19 -7.69
CA SER A 23 -29.01 -30.57 -7.95
C SER A 23 -28.91 -31.13 -9.38
N THR A 24 -28.13 -32.21 -9.54
CA THR A 24 -28.67 -33.58 -9.73
C THR A 24 -27.56 -34.63 -9.74
N THR A 25 -27.87 -35.80 -9.18
CA THR A 25 -27.08 -37.03 -9.21
C THR A 25 -27.21 -37.73 -10.57
N ALA A 26 -26.10 -38.26 -11.10
CA ALA A 26 -26.13 -39.38 -12.03
C ALA A 26 -24.81 -40.17 -11.97
N SER A 27 -24.92 -41.45 -11.64
CA SER A 27 -23.87 -42.46 -11.66
C SER A 27 -23.74 -43.07 -13.06
N PHE A 28 -22.52 -43.12 -13.61
CA PHE A 28 -22.15 -44.10 -14.62
C PHE A 28 -20.71 -44.56 -14.36
N GLY A 29 -20.54 -45.88 -14.24
CA GLY A 29 -19.26 -46.53 -14.01
C GLY A 29 -18.47 -46.73 -15.31
N ALA A 30 -17.16 -46.58 -15.20
CA ALA A 30 -16.20 -47.26 -16.06
C ALA A 30 -14.92 -47.52 -15.25
N ARG A 31 -14.55 -48.80 -15.12
CA ARG A 31 -13.24 -49.23 -14.63
C ARG A 31 -12.20 -48.90 -15.70
N ALA A 32 -11.16 -48.16 -15.32
CA ALA A 32 -9.85 -48.23 -15.96
C ALA A 32 -8.77 -48.06 -14.89
N SER A 33 -8.04 -49.14 -14.67
CA SER A 33 -6.84 -49.27 -13.86
C SER A 33 -5.72 -48.37 -14.36
N GLY A 34 -5.16 -47.55 -13.47
CA GLY A 34 -3.97 -46.74 -13.74
C GLY A 34 -3.68 -45.77 -12.61
N LEU A 35 -3.00 -46.25 -11.55
CA LEU A 35 -2.45 -45.40 -10.49
C LEU A 35 -1.32 -44.53 -11.07
N ARG A 36 -1.67 -43.36 -11.60
CA ARG A 36 -0.79 -42.18 -11.63
C ARG A 36 -1.36 -41.20 -10.61
N GLY A 37 -0.90 -41.33 -9.37
CA GLY A 37 -1.10 -40.33 -8.34
C GLY A 37 -0.42 -39.04 -8.78
N LEU A 38 -1.14 -38.20 -9.52
CA LEU A 38 -0.84 -36.79 -9.60
C LEU A 38 -1.02 -36.27 -8.18
N TRP A 39 0.09 -36.07 -7.48
CA TRP A 39 0.11 -35.29 -6.25
C TRP A 39 -0.28 -33.85 -6.64
N GLN A 40 -1.57 -33.58 -6.77
CA GLN A 40 -2.06 -32.22 -6.70
C GLN A 40 -1.68 -31.73 -5.31
N LYS A 41 -0.75 -30.77 -5.24
CA LYS A 41 -0.46 -30.04 -4.00
C LYS A 41 -1.82 -29.60 -3.46
N ALA A 42 -2.18 -30.08 -2.27
CA ALA A 42 -3.40 -29.64 -1.61
C ALA A 42 -3.40 -28.10 -1.61
N PRO A 43 -4.55 -27.45 -1.89
CA PRO A 43 -4.60 -25.99 -1.92
C PRO A 43 -4.06 -25.48 -0.58
N GLN A 44 -3.01 -24.65 -0.65
CA GLN A 44 -2.44 -24.01 0.52
C GLN A 44 -3.57 -23.21 1.19
N LYS A 45 -3.89 -23.56 2.44
CA LYS A 45 -4.90 -22.84 3.20
C LYS A 45 -4.43 -21.40 3.39
N ARG A 46 -5.24 -20.43 2.98
CA ARG A 46 -5.01 -19.00 3.22
C ARG A 46 -4.73 -18.79 4.72
N LYS A 47 -3.60 -18.13 5.04
CA LYS A 47 -3.19 -17.84 6.42
C LYS A 47 -3.78 -16.54 6.97
N GLY A 48 -4.09 -15.61 6.07
CA GLY A 48 -4.73 -14.33 6.36
C GLY A 48 -4.85 -13.51 5.09
N SER A 49 -5.59 -12.41 5.19
CA SER A 49 -5.73 -11.40 4.15
C SER A 49 -5.27 -10.04 4.67
N PHE A 50 -5.04 -9.09 3.77
CA PHE A 50 -4.86 -7.68 4.08
C PHE A 50 -5.54 -6.84 3.00
N LEU A 51 -5.83 -5.59 3.32
CA LEU A 51 -6.32 -4.60 2.35
C LEU A 51 -5.24 -3.53 2.16
N VAL A 52 -5.28 -2.81 1.04
CA VAL A 52 -4.36 -1.70 0.75
C VAL A 52 -5.20 -0.46 0.43
N ILE A 53 -4.73 0.73 0.79
CA ILE A 53 -5.38 2.00 0.43
C ILE A 53 -4.34 3.12 0.44
N GLY A 54 -4.51 4.14 -0.41
CA GLY A 54 -3.69 5.35 -0.47
C GLY A 54 -4.55 6.57 -0.79
N ASP A 55 -4.00 7.78 -0.65
CA ASP A 55 -4.57 9.00 -1.24
C ASP A 55 -6.06 9.23 -0.90
N TRP A 56 -6.44 8.85 0.32
CA TRP A 56 -7.85 8.76 0.71
C TRP A 56 -8.35 9.97 1.49
N GLY A 57 -7.46 10.85 1.94
CA GLY A 57 -7.89 12.04 2.65
C GLY A 57 -8.67 13.00 1.74
N TRP A 58 -9.86 13.42 2.16
CA TRP A 58 -10.59 14.50 1.51
C TRP A 58 -10.42 15.82 2.26
N ASP A 59 -10.55 16.93 1.54
CA ASP A 59 -10.46 18.28 2.09
C ASP A 59 -11.28 19.24 1.24
N ASP A 60 -12.06 20.10 1.89
CA ASP A 60 -13.01 21.00 1.23
C ASP A 60 -12.32 22.18 0.54
N GLN A 61 -11.10 22.54 0.96
CA GLN A 61 -10.38 23.68 0.42
C GLN A 61 -9.63 23.33 -0.87
N VAL A 62 -9.05 22.13 -0.94
CA VAL A 62 -8.23 21.73 -2.09
C VAL A 62 -8.98 20.86 -3.09
N HIS A 63 -9.97 20.05 -2.70
CA HIS A 63 -10.60 19.05 -3.61
C HIS A 63 -11.94 19.48 -4.23
N GLY A 64 -12.29 20.77 -4.15
CA GLY A 64 -13.58 21.30 -4.60
C GLY A 64 -13.89 21.20 -6.10
N ASN A 65 -12.99 20.69 -6.93
CA ASN A 65 -13.15 20.70 -8.39
C ASN A 65 -14.07 19.60 -8.95
N ASP A 66 -14.48 18.60 -8.18
CA ASP A 66 -15.52 17.60 -8.54
C ASP A 66 -15.93 16.71 -7.34
N ILE A 67 -15.16 16.73 -6.24
CA ILE A 67 -15.43 15.98 -5.01
C ILE A 67 -15.83 16.97 -3.91
N LEU A 68 -17.12 17.30 -3.87
CA LEU A 68 -17.66 18.30 -2.94
C LEU A 68 -17.90 17.79 -1.51
N SER A 69 -17.52 16.54 -1.20
CA SER A 69 -17.73 15.93 0.11
C SER A 69 -16.87 14.68 0.30
N THR A 70 -16.80 14.17 1.53
CA THR A 70 -16.20 12.87 1.91
C THR A 70 -16.88 11.65 1.28
N LYS A 71 -17.84 11.81 0.36
CA LYS A 71 -18.64 10.72 -0.21
C LYS A 71 -17.79 9.65 -0.87
N CYS A 72 -16.76 10.02 -1.65
CA CYS A 72 -15.96 9.03 -2.37
C CYS A 72 -15.09 8.21 -1.42
N GLN A 73 -14.43 8.89 -0.48
CA GLN A 73 -13.75 8.24 0.63
C GLN A 73 -14.69 7.30 1.41
N LYS A 74 -15.94 7.71 1.69
CA LYS A 74 -16.92 6.88 2.39
C LYS A 74 -17.35 5.66 1.58
N LEU A 75 -17.57 5.79 0.27
CA LEU A 75 -17.90 4.67 -0.61
C LEU A 75 -16.80 3.61 -0.62
N ILE A 76 -15.54 4.02 -0.63
CA ILE A 76 -14.40 3.10 -0.54
C ILE A 76 -14.30 2.48 0.85
N GLY A 77 -14.49 3.26 1.91
CA GLY A 77 -14.56 2.72 3.28
C GLY A 77 -15.66 1.65 3.45
N ASP A 78 -16.83 1.85 2.85
CA ASP A 78 -17.93 0.87 2.88
C ASP A 78 -17.58 -0.38 2.06
N ALA A 79 -16.96 -0.22 0.89
CA ALA A 79 -16.52 -1.36 0.08
C ALA A 79 -15.37 -2.15 0.74
N MET A 80 -14.45 -1.48 1.44
CA MET A 80 -13.42 -2.12 2.26
C MET A 80 -14.05 -2.95 3.38
N LEU A 81 -15.08 -2.42 4.03
CA LEU A 81 -15.81 -3.12 5.10
C LEU A 81 -16.48 -4.40 4.56
N ASP A 82 -17.19 -4.29 3.44
CA ASP A 82 -17.82 -5.43 2.78
C ASP A 82 -16.79 -6.48 2.38
N LYS A 83 -15.66 -6.06 1.81
CA LYS A 83 -14.57 -6.97 1.44
C LYS A 83 -13.92 -7.61 2.66
N SER A 84 -13.71 -6.85 3.74
CA SER A 84 -13.15 -7.36 4.99
C SER A 84 -14.04 -8.46 5.59
N ARG A 85 -15.36 -8.23 5.61
CA ARG A 85 -16.37 -9.20 6.08
C ARG A 85 -16.44 -10.43 5.18
N GLU A 86 -16.33 -10.27 3.85
CA GLU A 86 -16.28 -11.38 2.90
C GLU A 86 -15.04 -12.26 3.12
N LEU A 87 -13.86 -11.64 3.33
CA LEU A 87 -12.62 -12.36 3.57
C LEU A 87 -12.63 -13.06 4.93
N GLY A 88 -13.13 -12.39 5.97
CA GLY A 88 -13.27 -12.92 7.34
C GLY A 88 -11.95 -13.15 8.09
N ASP A 89 -10.82 -12.80 7.49
CA ASP A 89 -9.48 -13.03 8.05
C ASP A 89 -8.46 -11.93 7.71
N VAL A 90 -8.94 -10.70 7.51
CA VAL A 90 -8.08 -9.51 7.38
C VAL A 90 -7.26 -9.35 8.66
N LYS A 91 -5.94 -9.27 8.53
CA LYS A 91 -4.97 -9.20 9.63
C LYS A 91 -4.45 -7.79 9.89
N PHE A 92 -4.38 -6.97 8.84
CA PHE A 92 -3.93 -5.59 8.86
C PHE A 92 -4.40 -4.89 7.59
N ILE A 93 -4.29 -3.57 7.58
CA ILE A 93 -4.52 -2.71 6.43
C ILE A 93 -3.22 -1.96 6.13
N VAL A 94 -2.80 -1.93 4.86
CA VAL A 94 -1.66 -1.14 4.39
C VAL A 94 -2.18 0.21 3.91
N ASN A 95 -1.65 1.27 4.48
CA ASN A 95 -1.96 2.65 4.13
C ASN A 95 -0.70 3.28 3.51
N VAL A 96 -0.73 3.56 2.21
CA VAL A 96 0.43 4.04 1.45
C VAL A 96 0.64 5.56 1.51
N GLY A 97 -0.05 6.26 2.42
CA GLY A 97 0.16 7.68 2.67
C GLY A 97 -0.87 8.58 1.98
N ASP A 98 -0.68 9.89 2.15
CA ASP A 98 -1.65 10.93 1.80
C ASP A 98 -2.99 10.71 2.51
N SER A 99 -2.86 10.49 3.81
CA SER A 99 -3.98 10.18 4.71
C SER A 99 -4.76 11.43 5.07
N PHE A 100 -4.07 12.55 5.29
CA PHE A 100 -4.67 13.78 5.79
C PHE A 100 -4.34 14.97 4.88
N TYR A 101 -5.16 15.18 3.87
CA TYR A 101 -5.06 16.38 3.04
C TYR A 101 -5.55 17.63 3.78
N PRO A 102 -5.10 18.83 3.39
CA PRO A 102 -4.07 19.07 2.39
C PRO A 102 -2.66 18.99 2.98
N ARG A 103 -2.53 18.88 4.31
CA ARG A 103 -1.31 19.29 5.03
C ARG A 103 -0.95 18.42 6.25
N GLY A 104 -1.45 17.21 6.33
CA GLY A 104 -1.16 16.30 7.43
C GLY A 104 -1.90 16.63 8.71
N VAL A 105 -1.47 16.02 9.81
CA VAL A 105 -1.95 16.27 11.17
C VAL A 105 -0.85 16.89 12.02
N PHE A 106 -1.21 17.80 12.94
CA PHE A 106 -0.22 18.43 13.83
C PHE A 106 0.06 17.65 15.11
N GLY A 107 -0.74 16.63 15.42
CA GLY A 107 -0.60 15.81 16.61
C GLY A 107 -1.63 14.69 16.70
N LYS A 108 -1.58 13.95 17.82
CA LYS A 108 -2.55 12.88 18.13
C LYS A 108 -3.96 13.44 18.39
N ASP A 109 -4.05 14.66 18.93
CA ASP A 109 -5.33 15.34 19.20
C ASP A 109 -5.86 16.17 18.02
N ASP A 110 -5.26 16.05 16.83
CA ASP A 110 -5.73 16.74 15.63
C ASP A 110 -7.15 16.26 15.25
N PRO A 111 -8.14 17.16 15.07
CA PRO A 111 -9.51 16.79 14.72
C PRO A 111 -9.64 15.92 13.46
N GLN A 112 -8.66 15.98 12.55
CA GLN A 112 -8.70 15.20 11.32
C GLN A 112 -8.66 13.69 11.56
N TRP A 113 -8.08 13.21 12.67
CA TRP A 113 -8.19 11.80 13.06
C TRP A 113 -9.64 11.37 13.23
N GLU A 114 -10.45 12.21 13.88
CA GLU A 114 -11.87 11.93 14.07
C GLU A 114 -12.66 12.13 12.78
N GLU A 115 -12.47 13.28 12.13
CA GLU A 115 -13.28 13.72 10.99
C GLU A 115 -13.03 12.91 9.72
N LYS A 116 -11.75 12.64 9.42
CA LYS A 116 -11.34 12.03 8.16
C LYS A 116 -11.08 10.54 8.29
N TRP A 117 -10.79 10.01 9.49
CA TRP A 117 -10.53 8.58 9.66
C TRP A 117 -11.63 7.87 10.46
N ARG A 118 -11.90 8.25 11.71
CA ARG A 118 -12.79 7.47 12.60
C ARG A 118 -14.27 7.51 12.23
N LYS A 119 -14.75 8.65 11.73
CA LYS A 119 -16.13 8.80 11.22
C LYS A 119 -16.35 8.15 9.86
N ILE A 120 -15.28 7.95 9.10
CA ILE A 120 -15.36 7.42 7.73
C ILE A 120 -15.21 5.89 7.72
N TYR A 121 -14.14 5.39 8.34
CA TYR A 121 -13.82 3.97 8.39
C TYR A 121 -14.42 3.30 9.62
N ASP A 122 -15.19 2.25 9.36
CA ASP A 122 -15.93 1.50 10.36
C ASP A 122 -15.02 0.96 11.48
N PRO A 123 -15.47 0.91 12.76
CA PRO A 123 -14.72 0.30 13.84
C PRO A 123 -14.17 -1.10 13.54
N GLU A 124 -14.84 -1.92 12.72
CA GLU A 124 -14.32 -3.23 12.28
C GLU A 124 -13.03 -3.10 11.46
N LEU A 125 -12.94 -2.13 10.55
CA LEU A 125 -11.71 -1.86 9.79
C LEU A 125 -10.60 -1.30 10.68
N ARG A 126 -10.95 -0.59 11.75
CA ARG A 126 -10.01 -0.04 12.74
C ARG A 126 -9.67 -1.03 13.87
N SER A 127 -10.25 -2.23 13.85
CA SER A 127 -9.97 -3.29 14.83
C SER A 127 -8.70 -4.10 14.52
N VAL A 128 -8.08 -3.83 13.36
CA VAL A 128 -6.79 -4.37 12.94
C VAL A 128 -5.79 -3.23 12.76
N PRO A 129 -4.47 -3.47 12.87
CA PRO A 129 -3.50 -2.41 12.70
C PRO A 129 -3.50 -1.85 11.27
N TRP A 130 -3.39 -0.53 11.17
CA TRP A 130 -3.18 0.20 9.92
C TRP A 130 -1.68 0.50 9.75
N TYR A 131 -0.99 -0.37 9.01
CA TYR A 131 0.41 -0.25 8.65
C TYR A 131 0.60 0.91 7.69
N SER A 132 1.17 2.01 8.18
CA SER A 132 1.18 3.27 7.46
C SER A 132 2.59 3.78 7.16
N VAL A 133 2.68 4.50 6.04
CA VAL A 133 3.76 5.42 5.70
C VAL A 133 3.14 6.77 5.42
N TYR A 134 3.97 7.80 5.36
CA TYR A 134 3.56 9.13 4.97
C TYR A 134 3.62 9.32 3.44
N GLY A 135 2.69 10.10 2.90
CA GLY A 135 2.77 10.73 1.56
C GLY A 135 3.13 12.21 1.64
N ASN A 136 3.34 12.87 0.51
CA ASN A 136 3.86 14.25 0.48
C ASN A 136 2.94 15.24 1.23
N HIS A 137 1.62 15.02 1.18
CA HIS A 137 0.67 15.89 1.86
C HIS A 137 0.69 15.73 3.38
N ASP A 138 1.17 14.60 3.90
CA ASP A 138 1.09 14.29 5.32
C ASP A 138 2.09 15.09 6.19
N TYR A 139 3.14 15.67 5.62
CA TYR A 139 4.22 16.31 6.38
C TYR A 139 4.02 17.80 6.62
N LEU A 140 3.16 18.48 5.87
CA LEU A 140 3.22 19.94 5.73
C LEU A 140 3.02 20.68 7.07
N GLN A 141 2.15 20.17 7.94
CA GLN A 141 1.96 20.65 9.32
C GLN A 141 2.44 19.65 10.38
N ASP A 142 2.87 18.46 9.98
CA ASP A 142 3.40 17.47 10.92
C ASP A 142 4.78 17.94 11.43
N PRO A 143 5.01 18.00 12.76
CA PRO A 143 6.32 18.34 13.31
C PRO A 143 7.45 17.41 12.82
N CYS A 144 7.10 16.23 12.30
CA CYS A 144 8.02 15.29 11.69
C CYS A 144 8.85 15.91 10.56
N ALA A 145 8.29 16.82 9.76
CA ALA A 145 9.03 17.46 8.66
C ALA A 145 10.29 18.19 9.16
N CYS A 146 10.21 18.78 10.35
CA CYS A 146 11.26 19.61 10.94
C CYS A 146 12.13 18.86 11.96
N SER A 147 11.85 17.58 12.20
CA SER A 147 12.48 16.80 13.27
C SER A 147 13.50 15.81 12.73
N ASN A 148 14.66 15.73 13.37
CA ASN A 148 15.73 14.79 13.01
C ASN A 148 15.43 13.33 13.42
N GLY A 149 14.35 13.10 14.17
CA GLY A 149 13.93 11.78 14.64
C GLY A 149 12.40 11.69 14.78
N PRO A 150 11.88 10.48 15.04
CA PRO A 150 10.43 10.22 15.03
C PRO A 150 9.68 10.74 16.27
N GLU A 151 10.41 11.22 17.29
CA GLU A 151 9.91 11.50 18.65
C GLU A 151 8.90 12.66 18.76
N GLY A 152 8.63 13.37 17.67
CA GLY A 152 7.59 14.42 17.59
C GLY A 152 6.63 14.25 16.41
N CYS A 153 6.74 13.16 15.65
CA CYS A 153 5.95 12.93 14.45
C CYS A 153 4.50 12.61 14.81
N ALA A 154 3.52 13.33 14.23
CA ALA A 154 2.13 13.23 14.66
C ALA A 154 1.47 11.90 14.28
N GLN A 155 1.85 11.31 13.14
CA GLN A 155 1.32 9.99 12.74
C GLN A 155 2.07 8.82 13.35
N VAL A 156 3.31 9.01 13.81
CA VAL A 156 4.10 7.93 14.43
C VAL A 156 3.40 7.38 15.67
N ASN A 157 3.22 6.07 15.70
CA ASN A 157 2.73 5.31 16.85
C ASN A 157 3.32 3.90 16.79
N LYS A 158 4.09 3.57 17.82
CA LYS A 158 4.80 2.29 17.95
C LYS A 158 4.03 1.22 18.72
N ASP A 159 2.94 1.59 19.37
CA ASP A 159 2.12 0.64 20.10
C ASP A 159 1.10 0.02 19.16
N ILE A 160 1.37 -1.22 18.74
CA ILE A 160 0.50 -2.00 17.85
C ILE A 160 -0.88 -2.29 18.48
N ASN A 161 -1.00 -2.22 19.81
CA ASN A 161 -2.28 -2.43 20.50
C ASN A 161 -3.06 -1.12 20.62
N ASN A 162 -2.42 0.02 20.38
CA ASN A 162 -3.07 1.32 20.34
C ASN A 162 -3.69 1.55 18.95
N LEU A 163 -4.84 0.92 18.72
CA LEU A 163 -5.60 1.00 17.47
C LEU A 163 -6.40 2.30 17.31
N ASP A 164 -6.17 3.25 18.22
CA ASP A 164 -6.64 4.63 18.09
C ASP A 164 -5.78 5.44 17.12
N TYR A 165 -4.66 4.91 16.65
CA TYR A 165 -3.84 5.53 15.62
C TYR A 165 -3.32 4.45 14.66
N PHE A 166 -2.71 4.91 13.57
CA PHE A 166 -1.95 4.02 12.70
C PHE A 166 -0.85 3.29 13.47
N TYR A 167 -0.44 2.11 12.98
CA TYR A 167 0.83 1.53 13.36
C TYR A 167 1.89 2.03 12.37
N MET A 168 2.72 2.94 12.86
CA MET A 168 3.84 3.54 12.14
C MET A 168 4.91 3.83 13.19
N PRO A 169 5.70 2.82 13.59
CA PRO A 169 6.61 2.93 14.73
C PRO A 169 7.79 3.88 14.49
N ASP A 170 8.11 4.14 13.22
CA ASP A 170 9.16 5.06 12.75
C ASP A 170 8.81 5.53 11.32
N VAL A 171 9.59 6.44 10.74
CA VAL A 171 9.42 6.91 9.35
C VAL A 171 9.84 5.85 8.33
N ASN A 172 10.82 5.02 8.68
CA ASN A 172 11.22 3.82 7.95
C ASN A 172 11.20 2.65 8.91
N TRP A 173 10.43 1.61 8.63
CA TRP A 173 10.20 0.56 9.61
C TRP A 173 9.90 -0.80 8.97
N PHE A 174 10.00 -1.85 9.78
CA PHE A 174 9.59 -3.18 9.38
C PHE A 174 8.96 -3.92 10.56
N ILE A 175 8.12 -4.91 10.27
CA ILE A 175 7.58 -5.85 11.25
C ILE A 175 7.55 -7.25 10.66
N GLU A 176 7.94 -8.23 11.47
CA GLU A 176 7.93 -9.64 11.10
C GLU A 176 6.61 -10.29 11.56
N HIS A 177 6.02 -11.10 10.68
CA HIS A 177 4.86 -11.96 10.94
C HIS A 177 5.23 -13.42 10.68
N PRO A 178 5.97 -14.09 11.59
CA PRO A 178 6.37 -15.48 11.42
C PRO A 178 5.20 -16.44 11.22
N GLU A 179 4.05 -16.15 11.84
CA GLU A 179 2.81 -16.91 11.69
C GLU A 179 2.28 -16.88 10.25
N LEU A 180 2.48 -15.75 9.55
CA LEU A 180 2.09 -15.55 8.15
C LEU A 180 3.18 -15.94 7.15
N ASP A 181 4.41 -16.20 7.60
CA ASP A 181 5.61 -16.32 6.73
C ASP A 181 5.78 -15.05 5.88
N LEU A 182 5.65 -13.89 6.56
CA LEU A 182 5.60 -12.55 5.98
C LEU A 182 6.50 -11.59 6.76
N GLU A 183 7.13 -10.67 6.04
CA GLU A 183 7.68 -9.45 6.60
C GLU A 183 7.07 -8.23 5.89
N VAL A 184 6.74 -7.20 6.65
CA VAL A 184 6.19 -5.95 6.13
C VAL A 184 7.24 -4.85 6.30
N VAL A 185 7.49 -4.06 5.25
CA VAL A 185 8.50 -2.98 5.23
C VAL A 185 7.83 -1.70 4.73
N GLY A 186 7.75 -0.69 5.60
CA GLY A 186 7.27 0.67 5.28
C GLY A 186 8.44 1.62 5.05
N MET A 187 8.37 2.38 3.95
CA MET A 187 9.45 3.25 3.48
C MET A 187 8.96 4.69 3.27
N ASP A 188 9.68 5.66 3.85
CA ASP A 188 9.57 7.07 3.56
C ASP A 188 10.47 7.42 2.37
N LEU A 189 9.83 7.66 1.22
CA LEU A 189 10.49 7.98 -0.05
C LEU A 189 10.09 9.37 -0.59
N ASN A 190 9.76 10.31 0.31
CA ASN A 190 9.25 11.64 -0.07
C ASN A 190 10.25 12.54 -0.79
N GLU A 191 11.53 12.18 -0.78
CA GLU A 191 12.52 12.78 -1.69
C GLU A 191 12.10 12.67 -3.16
N TYR A 192 11.35 11.62 -3.52
CA TYR A 192 10.99 11.31 -4.90
C TYR A 192 9.70 11.96 -5.37
N GLU A 193 9.13 12.94 -4.67
CA GLU A 193 7.90 13.64 -5.11
C GLU A 193 7.91 14.03 -6.60
N PHE A 194 9.04 14.50 -7.11
CA PHE A 194 9.19 14.90 -8.51
C PHE A 194 9.74 13.81 -9.45
N GLY A 195 9.85 12.57 -8.97
CA GLY A 195 10.52 11.46 -9.65
C GLY A 195 9.89 11.04 -10.98
N TRP A 196 8.63 11.41 -11.24
CA TRP A 196 7.96 11.17 -12.52
C TRP A 196 8.61 11.91 -13.70
N ASN A 197 9.20 13.09 -13.46
CA ASN A 197 9.79 13.91 -14.51
C ASN A 197 11.25 13.52 -14.74
N ARG A 198 11.48 12.55 -15.62
CA ARG A 198 12.84 12.03 -15.91
C ARG A 198 13.79 13.04 -16.57
N GLN A 199 13.24 14.08 -17.17
CA GLN A 199 14.01 15.14 -17.83
C GLN A 199 14.26 16.34 -16.92
N ALA A 200 13.68 16.35 -15.72
CA ALA A 200 13.87 17.41 -14.76
C ALA A 200 15.35 17.52 -14.36
N PRO A 201 15.93 18.73 -14.36
CA PRO A 201 17.28 18.93 -13.87
C PRO A 201 17.34 18.69 -12.34
N PRO A 202 18.50 18.34 -11.78
CA PRO A 202 18.63 17.94 -10.37
C PRO A 202 18.09 18.95 -9.36
N GLU A 203 18.07 20.24 -9.70
CA GLU A 203 17.65 21.31 -8.79
C GLU A 203 16.14 21.32 -8.52
N ILE A 204 15.33 20.71 -9.40
CA ILE A 204 13.88 20.57 -9.22
C ILE A 204 13.46 19.13 -8.90
N GLN A 205 14.41 18.18 -8.91
CA GLN A 205 14.23 16.82 -8.37
C GLN A 205 14.33 16.91 -6.84
N CYS A 206 13.30 17.48 -6.22
CA CYS A 206 13.24 17.71 -4.78
C CYS A 206 11.82 17.48 -4.25
N PRO A 207 11.65 17.29 -2.93
CA PRO A 207 10.35 17.31 -2.27
C PRO A 207 9.80 18.74 -2.31
N LEU A 208 9.05 19.08 -3.37
CA LEU A 208 8.51 20.42 -3.58
C LEU A 208 7.63 20.86 -2.42
N ASP A 209 6.93 19.90 -1.80
CA ASP A 209 6.06 20.17 -0.67
C ASP A 209 6.80 20.65 0.58
N CYS A 210 8.12 20.40 0.68
CA CYS A 210 8.94 21.00 1.74
C CYS A 210 8.91 22.54 1.72
N ALA A 211 8.67 23.17 0.57
CA ALA A 211 8.53 24.63 0.46
C ALA A 211 7.33 25.19 1.25
N TYR A 212 6.33 24.35 1.57
CA TYR A 212 5.16 24.73 2.37
C TYR A 212 5.31 24.43 3.86
N THR A 213 6.43 23.85 4.27
CA THR A 213 6.74 23.62 5.68
C THR A 213 7.36 24.87 6.31
N LYS A 214 7.31 24.97 7.65
CA LYS A 214 7.97 26.05 8.40
C LYS A 214 9.51 25.94 8.39
N CYS A 215 10.06 24.88 7.81
CA CYS A 215 11.45 24.47 7.95
C CYS A 215 12.00 23.87 6.65
N GLN A 216 11.72 24.51 5.50
CA GLN A 216 12.02 23.99 4.16
C GLN A 216 13.37 23.26 4.04
N THR A 217 14.48 23.90 4.40
CA THR A 217 15.82 23.30 4.30
C THR A 217 15.99 22.05 5.17
N THR A 218 15.44 22.05 6.38
CA THR A 218 15.47 20.88 7.27
C THR A 218 14.57 19.78 6.73
N CYS A 219 13.40 20.11 6.20
CA CYS A 219 12.51 19.16 5.54
C CYS A 219 13.20 18.49 4.35
N GLU A 220 13.79 19.26 3.43
CA GLU A 220 14.51 18.73 2.27
C GLU A 220 15.67 17.80 2.70
N TRP A 221 16.42 18.19 3.73
CA TRP A 221 17.48 17.34 4.27
C TRP A 221 16.95 16.05 4.88
N ASN A 222 15.83 16.12 5.62
CA ASN A 222 15.19 14.98 6.24
C ASN A 222 14.65 14.00 5.18
N MET A 223 13.99 14.47 4.12
CA MET A 223 13.48 13.59 3.06
C MET A 223 14.61 12.87 2.33
N LYS A 224 15.72 13.56 2.03
CA LYS A 224 16.94 12.95 1.48
C LYS A 224 17.51 11.87 2.39
N TYR A 225 17.67 12.20 3.67
CA TYR A 225 18.22 11.29 4.66
C TYR A 225 17.34 10.04 4.81
N ARG A 226 16.03 10.24 4.96
CA ARG A 226 15.04 9.17 5.15
C ARG A 226 14.96 8.27 3.92
N ALA A 227 14.97 8.83 2.71
CA ALA A 227 14.92 8.03 1.50
C ALA A 227 16.15 7.13 1.34
N ARG A 228 17.35 7.66 1.65
CA ARG A 228 18.58 6.84 1.67
C ARG A 228 18.49 5.72 2.71
N ASP A 229 18.04 6.05 3.91
CA ASP A 229 17.89 5.08 4.99
C ASP A 229 16.80 4.03 4.67
N ALA A 230 15.75 4.41 3.94
CA ALA A 230 14.71 3.52 3.45
C ALA A 230 15.27 2.46 2.49
N PHE A 231 16.05 2.87 1.48
CA PHE A 231 16.68 1.92 0.56
C PHE A 231 17.65 0.98 1.29
N ASN A 232 18.43 1.51 2.24
CA ASN A 232 19.30 0.70 3.08
C ASN A 232 18.50 -0.31 3.90
N LEU A 233 17.38 0.12 4.50
CA LEU A 233 16.48 -0.76 5.24
C LEU A 233 15.96 -1.89 4.35
N PHE A 234 15.39 -1.56 3.19
CA PHE A 234 14.89 -2.56 2.24
C PHE A 234 15.95 -3.60 1.91
N HIS A 235 17.14 -3.19 1.44
CA HIS A 235 18.20 -4.14 1.09
C HIS A 235 18.68 -4.96 2.29
N ASN A 236 18.74 -4.37 3.49
CA ASN A 236 19.07 -5.10 4.70
C ASN A 236 18.04 -6.19 5.00
N ARG A 237 16.75 -5.85 4.87
CA ARG A 237 15.63 -6.74 5.15
C ARG A 237 15.49 -7.84 4.11
N SER A 238 15.59 -7.53 2.82
CA SER A 238 15.61 -8.52 1.74
C SER A 238 16.79 -9.50 1.84
N ALA A 239 17.91 -9.09 2.44
CA ALA A 239 19.04 -9.99 2.67
C ALA A 239 18.86 -10.88 3.92
N LYS A 240 18.30 -10.32 5.00
CA LYS A 240 18.27 -10.97 6.32
C LYS A 240 16.98 -11.69 6.66
N SER A 241 15.86 -11.28 6.08
CA SER A 241 14.56 -11.86 6.40
C SER A 241 14.55 -13.36 6.08
N ALA A 242 13.91 -14.12 6.98
CA ALA A 242 13.63 -15.53 6.78
C ALA A 242 12.24 -15.77 6.15
N ALA A 243 11.39 -14.73 6.10
CA ALA A 243 10.04 -14.83 5.55
C ALA A 243 10.07 -15.09 4.05
N LYS A 244 9.20 -15.94 3.53
CA LYS A 244 9.11 -16.17 2.07
C LYS A 244 8.38 -15.06 1.33
N ASN A 245 7.54 -14.31 2.03
CA ASN A 245 6.77 -13.22 1.44
C ASN A 245 7.19 -11.90 2.07
N MET A 246 7.21 -10.83 1.27
CA MET A 246 7.38 -9.48 1.75
C MET A 246 6.30 -8.58 1.18
N VAL A 247 5.71 -7.76 2.04
CA VAL A 247 4.93 -6.59 1.62
C VAL A 247 5.83 -5.39 1.82
N VAL A 248 6.15 -4.70 0.73
CA VAL A 248 6.98 -3.49 0.76
C VAL A 248 6.13 -2.35 0.27
N PHE A 249 6.16 -1.20 0.92
CA PHE A 249 5.33 -0.08 0.48
C PHE A 249 5.96 1.26 0.82
N SER A 250 5.71 2.21 -0.07
CA SER A 250 5.99 3.63 0.10
C SER A 250 4.88 4.41 -0.59
N HIS A 251 4.88 5.73 -0.49
CA HIS A 251 3.89 6.52 -1.20
C HIS A 251 4.08 6.51 -2.73
N TYR A 252 5.31 6.37 -3.25
CA TYR A 252 5.58 6.63 -4.67
C TYR A 252 5.62 5.36 -5.55
N PRO A 253 5.06 5.42 -6.78
CA PRO A 253 5.13 4.34 -7.76
C PRO A 253 6.55 3.99 -8.19
N THR A 254 6.78 2.74 -8.59
CA THR A 254 8.12 2.25 -8.92
C THR A 254 8.80 3.00 -10.06
N ASP A 255 8.06 3.62 -10.98
CA ASP A 255 8.64 4.39 -12.08
C ASP A 255 9.25 5.73 -11.66
N TYR A 256 9.00 6.17 -10.42
CA TYR A 256 9.66 7.33 -9.80
C TYR A 256 11.12 7.03 -9.45
N PHE A 257 11.47 5.76 -9.30
CA PHE A 257 12.81 5.30 -8.92
C PHE A 257 13.63 4.84 -10.13
N TRP A 258 13.36 5.40 -11.31
CA TRP A 258 14.00 5.01 -12.58
C TRP A 258 15.54 5.12 -12.56
N ASN A 259 16.11 5.95 -11.69
CA ASN A 259 17.55 6.09 -11.47
C ASN A 259 18.10 5.24 -10.30
N HIS A 260 17.26 4.42 -9.66
CA HIS A 260 17.63 3.53 -8.56
C HIS A 260 17.50 2.06 -8.97
N SER A 261 18.27 1.67 -10.00
CA SER A 261 18.20 0.30 -10.54
C SER A 261 18.44 -0.77 -9.48
N HIS A 262 19.36 -0.55 -8.52
CA HIS A 262 19.61 -1.52 -7.45
C HIS A 262 18.36 -1.80 -6.59
N PHE A 263 17.53 -0.78 -6.34
CA PHE A 263 16.26 -0.94 -5.64
C PHE A 263 15.24 -1.69 -6.49
N LEU A 264 15.07 -1.29 -7.76
CA LEU A 264 14.15 -1.94 -8.70
C LEU A 264 14.52 -3.41 -8.98
N ASP A 265 15.81 -3.71 -9.12
CA ASP A 265 16.35 -5.06 -9.25
C ASP A 265 16.06 -5.87 -7.99
N GLY A 266 16.23 -5.26 -6.81
CA GLY A 266 15.89 -5.90 -5.53
C GLY A 266 14.40 -6.20 -5.38
N LEU A 267 13.51 -5.30 -5.83
CA LEU A 267 12.07 -5.55 -5.87
C LEU A 267 11.70 -6.67 -6.85
N SER A 268 12.45 -6.81 -7.95
CA SER A 268 12.25 -7.83 -8.97
C SER A 268 12.89 -9.18 -8.61
N ASP A 269 13.84 -9.19 -7.67
CA ASP A 269 14.52 -10.40 -7.25
C ASP A 269 13.57 -11.36 -6.53
N ARG A 270 13.30 -12.49 -7.18
CA ARG A 270 12.47 -13.58 -6.67
C ARG A 270 13.29 -14.78 -6.19
N SER A 271 14.59 -14.63 -6.02
CA SER A 271 15.49 -15.70 -5.56
C SER A 271 15.22 -16.13 -4.11
N ARG A 272 14.77 -15.19 -3.27
CA ARG A 272 14.52 -15.42 -1.84
C ARG A 272 13.07 -15.16 -1.43
N HIS A 273 12.50 -14.06 -1.92
CA HIS A 273 11.23 -13.53 -1.45
C HIS A 273 10.25 -13.37 -2.60
N HIS A 274 8.97 -13.63 -2.34
CA HIS A 274 7.89 -13.11 -3.15
C HIS A 274 7.53 -11.72 -2.61
N ILE A 275 7.82 -10.68 -3.39
CA ILE A 275 7.63 -9.30 -2.98
C ILE A 275 6.36 -8.74 -3.65
N ALA A 276 5.47 -8.17 -2.84
CA ALA A 276 4.38 -7.32 -3.30
C ALA A 276 4.68 -5.88 -2.89
N TYR A 277 4.93 -5.02 -3.88
CA TYR A 277 5.17 -3.60 -3.67
C TYR A 277 3.88 -2.79 -3.84
N PHE A 278 3.54 -1.93 -2.87
CA PHE A 278 2.37 -1.06 -2.96
C PHE A 278 2.77 0.41 -2.87
N SER A 279 2.04 1.23 -3.62
CA SER A 279 2.22 2.68 -3.70
C SER A 279 0.91 3.41 -3.95
N GLY A 280 0.92 4.73 -3.78
CA GLY A 280 -0.19 5.63 -4.04
C GLY A 280 0.28 6.76 -4.97
N HIS A 281 0.01 8.00 -4.58
CA HIS A 281 0.40 9.27 -5.22
C HIS A 281 -0.23 9.53 -6.59
N ARG A 282 -0.47 8.47 -7.38
CA ARG A 282 -1.42 8.53 -8.49
C ARG A 282 -2.76 8.11 -7.97
N HIS A 283 -3.74 8.99 -8.16
CA HIS A 283 -5.12 8.81 -7.71
C HIS A 283 -5.84 7.84 -8.68
N SER A 284 -5.31 6.61 -8.75
CA SER A 284 -5.72 5.49 -9.58
C SER A 284 -5.31 4.16 -8.93
N THR A 285 -5.98 3.09 -9.33
CA THR A 285 -5.61 1.73 -8.94
C THR A 285 -5.28 0.89 -10.16
N ASP A 286 -4.00 0.63 -10.36
CA ASP A 286 -3.47 -0.11 -11.50
C ASP A 286 -2.02 -0.61 -11.27
N ASP A 287 -1.60 -1.58 -12.08
CA ASP A 287 -0.23 -2.08 -12.15
C ASP A 287 0.47 -1.72 -13.48
N THR A 288 -0.23 -1.01 -14.38
CA THR A 288 0.20 -0.77 -15.76
C THR A 288 0.97 0.52 -15.98
N SER A 289 0.78 1.51 -15.11
CA SER A 289 1.43 2.83 -15.22
C SER A 289 2.84 2.86 -14.64
N THR A 290 3.34 1.74 -14.14
CA THR A 290 4.55 1.65 -13.30
C THR A 290 5.73 0.99 -14.02
N ILE A 291 6.94 1.03 -13.43
CA ILE A 291 8.02 0.12 -13.82
C ILE A 291 7.70 -1.24 -13.22
N SER A 292 7.48 -2.24 -14.07
CA SER A 292 7.16 -3.59 -13.62
C SER A 292 8.28 -4.19 -12.77
N THR A 293 7.91 -4.83 -11.66
CA THR A 293 8.81 -5.62 -10.81
C THR A 293 8.71 -7.12 -11.08
N ALA A 294 8.25 -7.52 -12.27
CA ALA A 294 8.12 -8.93 -12.62
C ALA A 294 9.46 -9.68 -12.45
N PRO A 295 9.46 -10.91 -11.92
CA PRO A 295 8.30 -11.78 -11.66
C PRO A 295 7.60 -11.55 -10.31
N ASN A 296 7.99 -10.55 -9.52
CA ASN A 296 7.24 -10.08 -8.36
C ASN A 296 6.09 -9.16 -8.83
N THR A 297 5.37 -8.54 -7.89
CA THR A 297 4.21 -7.70 -8.21
C THR A 297 4.33 -6.30 -7.61
N ASN A 298 3.80 -5.32 -8.31
CA ASN A 298 3.71 -3.95 -7.82
C ASN A 298 2.39 -3.30 -8.24
N TRP A 299 1.81 -2.48 -7.37
CA TRP A 299 0.53 -1.81 -7.59
C TRP A 299 0.59 -0.36 -7.14
N VAL A 300 -0.10 0.50 -7.88
CA VAL A 300 -0.59 1.78 -7.37
C VAL A 300 -2.02 1.58 -6.88
N VAL A 301 -2.36 2.19 -5.75
CA VAL A 301 -3.64 2.06 -5.08
C VAL A 301 -4.12 3.43 -4.63
N GLY A 302 -5.29 3.84 -5.13
CA GLY A 302 -6.03 5.00 -4.64
C GLY A 302 -7.08 4.61 -3.59
N GLY A 303 -7.62 5.61 -2.90
CA GLY A 303 -8.64 5.44 -1.87
C GLY A 303 -9.77 6.46 -1.93
N GLY A 304 -9.94 7.11 -3.09
CA GLY A 304 -11.04 8.00 -3.47
C GLY A 304 -11.24 9.22 -2.58
N GLY A 305 -10.20 9.59 -1.84
CA GLY A 305 -9.97 10.97 -1.44
C GLY A 305 -9.12 11.68 -2.48
N GLY A 306 -8.68 12.89 -2.16
CA GLY A 306 -7.84 13.62 -3.10
C GLY A 306 -8.62 14.18 -4.31
N TRP A 307 -7.94 14.20 -5.45
CA TRP A 307 -8.40 14.77 -6.72
C TRP A 307 -9.31 13.86 -7.56
N ASN A 308 -9.61 12.62 -7.14
CA ASN A 308 -10.48 11.69 -7.88
C ASN A 308 -11.20 10.67 -6.98
N CYS A 309 -12.36 10.16 -7.41
CA CYS A 309 -13.08 9.05 -6.78
C CYS A 309 -12.62 7.67 -7.31
N ASP A 310 -11.33 7.54 -7.63
CA ASP A 310 -10.66 6.40 -8.28
C ASP A 310 -11.39 5.77 -9.47
N SER A 311 -11.53 6.54 -10.55
CA SER A 311 -11.90 6.06 -11.89
C SER A 311 -13.17 5.17 -11.96
N THR A 312 -13.45 4.56 -13.11
CA THR A 312 -14.55 3.57 -13.25
C THR A 312 -14.20 2.19 -12.68
N LYS A 313 -12.96 2.02 -12.20
CA LYS A 313 -12.45 0.80 -11.59
C LYS A 313 -12.13 1.08 -10.13
N GLN A 314 -13.19 1.18 -9.32
CA GLN A 314 -13.05 1.29 -7.87
C GLN A 314 -12.25 0.08 -7.36
N GLY A 315 -11.08 0.32 -6.79
CA GLY A 315 -10.23 -0.74 -6.26
C GLY A 315 -9.31 -0.17 -5.20
N PHE A 316 -9.41 -0.72 -4.01
CA PHE A 316 -8.46 -0.61 -2.90
C PHE A 316 -7.85 -2.01 -2.74
#